data_AF-A0A968LJ65-F1
#
_entry.id   AF-A0A968LJ65-F1
#
_cell.length_a   1.000
_cell.length_b   1.000
_cell.length_c   1.000
_cell.angle_alpha   90.00
_cell.angle_beta   90.00
_cell.angle_gamma   90.00
#
_symmetry.space_group_name_H-M   'P 1'
#
loop_
_entity.id
_entity.type
_entity.pdbx_description
1 polymer ?
#
loop_
_entity_poly.entity_id
_entity_poly.type
_entity_poly.pdbx_seq_one_letter_code
_entity_poly.pdbx_strand_id
1 'polypeptide(L)'
;MTQEFFGFSNDAVSWFVGLEQDNSKEYFHATRGQWESQVLGPLTAMLEALTGEFGGTVRIFRQNRDVRFSRDKSPYKPPPMG
;
A
#
# COMPACT_ATOMS: atom_id res chain seq x y z
N MET A 1 10.27 -20.18 5.05
CA MET A 1 9.01 -20.27 5.83
C MET A 1 8.10 -19.22 5.24
N THR A 2 7.06 -19.63 4.53
CA THR A 2 6.07 -18.72 3.93
C THR A 2 5.29 -18.07 5.08
N GLN A 3 5.22 -16.74 5.12
CA GLN A 3 4.39 -16.07 6.12
C GLN A 3 2.93 -16.20 5.68
N GLU A 4 2.07 -16.80 6.53
CA GLU A 4 0.65 -16.90 6.25
C GLU A 4 -0.01 -15.51 6.34
N PHE A 5 -0.90 -15.23 5.38
CA PHE A 5 -1.65 -13.98 5.37
C PHE A 5 -2.87 -14.08 6.29
N PHE A 6 -2.84 -13.36 7.40
CA PHE A 6 -3.96 -13.27 8.36
C PHE A 6 -4.78 -11.98 8.22
N GLY A 7 -4.53 -11.17 7.18
CA GLY A 7 -5.16 -9.86 7.00
C GLY A 7 -4.26 -8.69 7.36
N PHE A 8 -4.81 -7.47 7.26
CA PHE A 8 -4.15 -6.23 7.65
C PHE A 8 -4.52 -5.86 9.10
N SER A 9 -3.53 -5.37 9.87
CA SER A 9 -3.76 -4.89 11.23
C SER A 9 -4.48 -3.53 11.24
N ASN A 10 -5.07 -3.16 12.38
CA ASN A 10 -5.64 -1.81 12.56
C ASN A 10 -4.57 -0.71 12.39
N ASP A 11 -3.31 -1.01 12.70
CA ASP A 11 -2.19 -0.08 12.49
C ASP A 11 -1.92 0.13 10.99
N ALA A 12 -2.03 -0.93 10.18
CA ALA A 12 -1.94 -0.83 8.72
C ALA A 12 -3.06 0.05 8.16
N VAL A 13 -4.30 -0.13 8.65
CA VAL A 13 -5.44 0.71 8.26
C VAL A 13 -5.22 2.17 8.67
N SER A 14 -4.77 2.40 9.89
CA SER A 14 -4.47 3.75 10.41
C SER A 14 -3.38 4.45 9.60
N TRP A 15 -2.37 3.69 9.15
CA TRP A 15 -1.32 4.21 8.28
C TRP A 15 -1.89 4.66 6.92
N PHE A 16 -2.80 3.90 6.31
CA PHE A 16 -3.46 4.30 5.06
C PHE A 16 -4.34 5.54 5.23
N VAL A 17 -5.06 5.67 6.36
CA VAL A 17 -5.84 6.88 6.69
C VAL A 17 -4.94 8.10 6.82
N GLY A 18 -3.77 7.96 7.46
CA GLY A 18 -2.79 9.06 7.53
C GLY A 18 -2.16 9.37 6.17
N LEU A 19 -1.91 8.37 5.33
CA LEU A 19 -1.43 8.56 3.95
C LEU A 19 -2.47 9.27 3.06
N GLU A 20 -3.76 9.01 3.28
CA GLU A 20 -4.84 9.72 2.57
C GLU A 20 -4.87 11.21 2.94
N GLN A 21 -4.59 11.54 4.21
CA GLN A 21 -4.51 12.92 4.69
C GLN A 21 -3.23 13.63 4.23
N ASP A 22 -2.11 12.91 4.18
CA ASP A 22 -0.81 13.42 3.76
C ASP A 22 -0.06 12.44 2.85
N ASN A 23 -0.35 12.51 1.54
CA ASN A 23 0.32 11.70 0.52
C ASN A 23 1.63 12.35 0.03
N SER A 24 2.40 12.94 0.94
CA SER A 24 3.71 13.52 0.64
C SER A 24 4.82 12.49 0.74
N LYS A 25 5.96 12.77 0.08
CA LYS A 25 7.18 11.97 0.26
C LYS A 25 7.64 12.01 1.71
N GLU A 26 7.55 13.19 2.31
CA GLU A 26 7.99 13.50 3.65
C GLU A 26 7.22 12.66 4.69
N TYR A 27 5.89 12.60 4.59
CA TYR A 27 5.07 11.73 5.42
C TYR A 27 5.40 10.24 5.22
N PHE A 28 5.52 9.80 3.97
CA PHE A 28 5.88 8.41 3.68
C PHE A 28 7.26 8.04 4.25
N HIS A 29 8.26 8.91 4.10
CA HIS A 29 9.60 8.69 4.66
C HIS A 29 9.58 8.69 6.19
N ALA A 30 8.82 9.59 6.83
CA ALA A 30 8.68 9.65 8.28
C ALA A 30 7.96 8.41 8.86
N THR A 31 6.98 7.86 8.13
CA THR A 31 6.19 6.69 8.55
C THR A 31 6.65 5.39 7.92
N ARG A 32 7.81 5.37 7.24
CA ARG A 32 8.32 4.22 6.50
C ARG A 32 8.44 2.97 7.36
N GLY A 33 8.88 3.09 8.61
CA GLY A 33 9.00 1.95 9.51
C GLY A 33 7.64 1.29 9.82
N GLN A 34 6.56 2.08 9.90
CA GLN A 34 5.20 1.56 10.06
C GLN A 34 4.74 0.88 8.78
N TRP A 35 5.04 1.45 7.61
CA TRP A 35 4.76 0.80 6.33
C TRP A 35 5.49 -0.55 6.20
N GLU A 36 6.78 -0.63 6.53
CA GLU A 36 7.56 -1.87 6.43
C GLU A 36 7.08 -2.94 7.41
N SER A 37 6.77 -2.56 8.66
CA SER A 37 6.33 -3.52 9.68
C SER A 37 4.87 -3.95 9.54
N GLN A 38 3.97 -3.00 9.28
CA GLN A 38 2.53 -3.24 9.35
C GLN A 38 1.89 -3.52 8.00
N VAL A 39 2.48 -3.03 6.89
CA VAL A 39 1.87 -3.13 5.55
C VAL A 39 2.65 -4.10 4.66
N LEU A 40 3.98 -3.97 4.59
CA LEU A 40 4.80 -4.74 3.65
C LEU A 40 4.78 -6.25 3.94
N GLY A 41 4.85 -6.65 5.21
CA GLY A 41 4.80 -8.05 5.63
C GLY A 41 3.49 -8.74 5.19
N PRO A 42 2.31 -8.25 5.63
CA PRO A 42 1.03 -8.81 5.21
C PRO A 42 0.80 -8.73 3.70
N LEU A 43 1.22 -7.64 3.04
CA LEU A 43 1.10 -7.51 1.58
C LEU A 43 1.95 -8.55 0.83
N THR A 44 3.16 -8.83 1.31
CA THR A 44 4.03 -9.87 0.73
C THR A 44 3.43 -11.25 0.92
N ALA A 45 2.97 -11.57 2.14
CA ALA A 45 2.28 -12.82 2.44
C ALA A 45 1.05 -13.05 1.54
N MET A 46 0.24 -12.01 1.33
CA MET A 46 -0.93 -12.05 0.45
C MET A 46 -0.52 -12.35 -1.00
N LEU A 47 0.50 -11.65 -1.50
CA LEU A 47 0.95 -11.80 -2.88
C LEU A 47 1.65 -13.14 -3.11
N GLU A 48 2.43 -13.64 -2.15
CA GLU A 48 3.03 -14.97 -2.20
C GLU A 48 1.95 -16.06 -2.27
N ALA A 49 0.91 -15.98 -1.43
CA ALA A 49 -0.24 -16.88 -1.46
C ALA A 49 -0.93 -16.87 -2.84
N LEU A 50 -1.17 -15.68 -3.41
CA LEU A 50 -1.71 -15.56 -4.77
C LEU A 50 -0.79 -16.15 -5.84
N THR A 51 0.53 -15.92 -5.77
CA THR A 51 1.45 -16.47 -6.77
C THR A 51 1.55 -17.99 -6.71
N GLY A 52 1.36 -18.58 -5.52
CA GLY A 52 1.26 -20.03 -5.36
C GLY A 52 0.05 -20.64 -6.08
N GLU A 53 -1.06 -19.90 -6.16
CA GLU A 53 -2.31 -20.37 -6.76
C GLU A 53 -2.45 -20.00 -8.25
N PHE A 54 -1.98 -18.82 -8.66
CA PHE A 54 -2.22 -18.26 -10.00
C PHE A 54 -0.95 -18.11 -10.87
N GLY A 55 0.24 -18.30 -10.29
CA GLY A 55 1.52 -18.05 -10.96
C GLY A 55 1.83 -16.56 -11.16
N GLY A 56 3.12 -16.22 -11.24
CA GLY A 56 3.61 -14.86 -11.49
C GLY A 56 4.67 -14.37 -10.51
N THR A 57 5.19 -13.16 -10.72
CA THR A 57 6.17 -12.52 -9.82
C THR A 57 5.49 -11.43 -8.99
N VAL A 58 5.62 -11.52 -7.67
CA VAL A 58 5.19 -10.48 -6.74
C VAL A 58 5.92 -9.17 -7.06
N ARG A 59 5.17 -8.12 -7.40
CA ARG A 59 5.73 -6.80 -7.68
C ARG A 59 5.02 -5.73 -6.88
N ILE A 60 5.59 -5.39 -5.73
CA ILE A 60 5.09 -4.34 -4.85
C ILE A 60 5.62 -3.00 -5.38
N PHE A 61 4.72 -2.17 -5.90
CA PHE A 61 5.06 -0.83 -6.32
C PHE A 61 5.08 0.14 -5.14
N ARG A 62 5.89 1.21 -5.25
CA ARG A 62 5.86 2.29 -4.26
C ARG A 62 4.46 2.92 -4.25
N GLN A 63 3.85 3.01 -3.07
CA GLN A 63 2.52 3.61 -2.92
C GLN A 63 2.54 5.14 -3.02
N ASN A 64 3.72 5.75 -2.94
CA ASN A 64 3.88 7.19 -3.12
C ASN A 64 3.59 7.62 -4.57
N ARG A 65 2.51 8.37 -4.74
CA ARG A 65 2.18 9.15 -5.94
C ARG A 65 2.36 10.62 -5.58
N ASP A 66 3.43 11.25 -6.05
CA ASP A 66 3.70 12.67 -5.79
C ASP A 66 2.66 13.54 -6.53
N VAL A 67 1.53 13.82 -5.86
CA VAL A 67 0.41 14.61 -6.41
C VAL A 67 0.59 16.11 -6.23
N ARG A 68 1.72 16.57 -5.65
CA ARG A 68 1.97 18.00 -5.36
C ARG A 68 1.95 18.89 -6.61
N PHE A 69 2.18 18.31 -7.78
CA PHE A 69 2.14 18.99 -9.08
C PHE A 69 1.04 18.48 -10.01
N SER A 70 0.20 17.55 -9.55
CA SER A 70 -0.97 17.12 -10.31
C SER A 70 -2.10 18.13 -10.13
N ARG A 71 -2.71 18.54 -11.24
CA ARG A 71 -3.94 19.34 -11.24
C ARG A 71 -5.12 18.58 -10.62
N ASP A 72 -4.99 17.27 -10.49
CA ASP A 72 -5.93 16.35 -9.87
C ASP A 72 -5.33 15.77 -8.57
N LYS A 73 -5.93 16.13 -7.44
CA LYS A 73 -5.51 15.73 -6.08
C LYS A 73 -6.27 14.51 -5.56
N SER A 74 -7.08 13.87 -6.40
CA SER A 74 -7.86 12.71 -5.98
C SER A 74 -6.92 11.56 -5.57
N PRO A 75 -7.09 10.94 -4.39
CA PRO A 75 -6.27 9.81 -3.94
C PRO A 75 -6.30 8.63 -4.93
N TYR A 76 -7.42 8.48 -5.65
CA TYR A 76 -7.66 7.44 -6.65
C TYR A 76 -8.32 8.01 -7.91
N LYS A 77 -8.06 7.37 -9.06
CA LYS A 77 -8.82 7.60 -10.29
C LYS A 77 -10.25 7.09 -10.04
N PRO A 78 -11.29 7.94 -10.13
CA PRO A 78 -12.66 7.45 -10.02
C PRO A 78 -12.95 6.46 -11.15
N PRO A 79 -13.75 5.40 -10.90
CA PRO A 79 -14.18 4.50 -11.95
C PRO A 79 -14.92 5.31 -13.03
N PRO A 80 -14.84 4.91 -14.31
CA PRO A 80 -15.58 5.59 -15.36
C PRO A 80 -17.08 5.46 -15.05
N MET A 81 -17.69 6.56 -14.65
CA MET A 81 -19.13 6.73 -14.76
C MET A 81 -19.42 6.85 -16.25
N GLY A 82 -20.30 5.97 -16.74
CA GLY A 82 -20.77 5.96 -18.13
C GLY A 82 -21.51 7.23 -18.51
#